data_AF-A0A7K4JXI2-F1
#
_entry.id   AF-A0A7K4JXI2-F1
#
_cell.length_a   1.000
_cell.length_b   1.000
_cell.length_c   1.000
_cell.angle_alpha   90.00
_cell.angle_beta   90.00
_cell.angle_gamma   90.00
#
_symmetry.space_group_name_H-M   'P 1'
#
loop_
_entity.id
_entity.type
_entity.pdbx_description
1 polymer ?
#
loop_
_entity_poly.entity_id
_entity_poly.type
_entity_poly.pdbx_seq_one_letter_code
_entity_poly.pdbx_strand_id
1 'polypeptide(L)'
;MTIFCSHCHRPLPAESGCLPRGTGQVPSASKPFRSTKGASKARRDQINAELQALRSLLPMSCREKERLSYLNTMALVCLRLRAARLFATDSAPPAGPALGTDLLSMLPGFLLVLLANGKLAYVSENVSEVLGLSTAELLSHGDTVFDMLEGTAREVVQEKLLLAQEQPGAEVTFVSKMRTSKAFRLRHGGNRAVAVRGRFVAPRAPACAAAPAAFMALCTPVAQPAQGADTASPDDLFHSRHGLDMAFADVTESVVYHLGYRREELIGRSWYSLLHPEDVQLAAAQHRAVASGTGASPAGAVVLRLLRSDRTWLWLHTALRREHGGSSISCTSRSLR
;
A
#
# COMPACT_ATOMS: atom_id res chain seq x y z
N MET A 1 -59.93 34.14 2.25
CA MET A 1 -59.09 32.94 2.46
C MET A 1 -58.53 33.00 3.86
N THR A 2 -58.97 32.11 4.74
CA THR A 2 -58.50 32.04 6.13
C THR A 2 -57.16 31.32 6.14
N ILE A 3 -56.10 32.00 6.55
CA ILE A 3 -54.75 31.43 6.55
C ILE A 3 -54.53 30.70 7.88
N PHE A 4 -54.15 29.43 7.80
CA PHE A 4 -53.92 28.57 8.97
C PHE A 4 -52.42 28.40 9.21
N CYS A 5 -52.03 28.33 10.48
CA CYS A 5 -50.65 28.03 10.87
C CYS A 5 -50.29 26.57 10.54
N SER A 6 -49.20 26.33 9.83
CA SER A 6 -48.76 25.01 9.37
C SER A 6 -48.19 24.08 10.47
N HIS A 7 -48.04 24.57 11.70
CA HIS A 7 -47.52 23.77 12.82
C HIS A 7 -48.59 23.37 13.85
N CYS A 8 -49.71 24.10 13.92
CA CYS A 8 -50.77 23.84 14.90
C CYS A 8 -52.20 23.95 14.35
N HIS A 9 -52.35 24.21 13.05
CA HIS A 9 -53.62 24.24 12.29
C HIS A 9 -54.75 25.13 12.85
N ARG A 10 -54.42 26.18 13.62
CA ARG A 10 -55.39 27.19 14.07
C ARG A 10 -55.50 28.36 13.08
N PRO A 11 -56.70 28.94 12.89
CA PRO A 11 -56.92 30.07 11.99
C PRO A 11 -56.32 31.35 12.59
N LEU A 12 -55.57 32.11 11.79
CA LEU A 12 -54.99 33.39 12.20
C LEU A 12 -56.02 34.52 11.99
N PRO A 13 -56.31 35.36 12.99
CA PRO A 13 -57.27 36.45 12.86
C PRO A 13 -56.73 37.55 11.95
N ALA A 14 -57.59 38.08 11.08
CA ALA A 14 -57.30 39.18 10.18
C ALA A 14 -57.54 40.52 10.89
N GLU A 15 -56.48 41.30 11.13
CA GLU A 15 -56.61 42.63 11.72
C GLU A 15 -56.60 43.73 10.64
N SER A 16 -57.77 44.33 10.45
CA SER A 16 -58.02 45.59 9.75
C SER A 16 -57.74 46.76 10.72
N GLY A 17 -57.10 47.82 10.21
CA GLY A 17 -56.45 48.84 11.04
C GLY A 17 -57.35 49.80 11.84
N CYS A 18 -56.71 50.44 12.82
CA CYS A 18 -57.07 51.76 13.36
C CYS A 18 -55.85 52.37 14.07
N LEU A 19 -55.44 53.59 13.68
CA LEU A 19 -54.46 54.41 14.40
C LEU A 19 -55.05 54.86 15.75
N PRO A 20 -54.19 55.06 16.77
CA PRO A 20 -54.13 56.42 17.31
C PRO A 20 -52.72 56.94 17.52
N ARG A 21 -52.70 58.26 17.55
CA ARG A 21 -51.59 59.21 17.63
C ARG A 21 -51.20 59.37 19.11
N GLY A 22 -49.91 59.35 19.44
CA GLY A 22 -49.44 59.92 20.72
C GLY A 22 -48.30 59.18 21.41
N THR A 23 -47.12 59.82 21.36
CA THR A 23 -46.04 59.85 22.37
C THR A 23 -45.25 58.57 22.69
N GLY A 24 -43.93 58.67 22.48
CA GLY A 24 -42.94 57.76 23.06
C GLY A 24 -42.30 56.81 22.05
N GLN A 25 -41.23 57.25 21.38
CA GLN A 25 -40.28 56.32 20.76
C GLN A 25 -39.69 55.41 21.84
N VAL A 26 -40.06 54.13 21.82
CA VAL A 26 -39.27 53.06 22.42
C VAL A 26 -38.61 52.33 21.25
N PRO A 27 -37.28 52.26 21.15
CA PRO A 27 -36.65 51.52 20.07
C PRO A 27 -36.94 50.03 20.27
N SER A 28 -37.65 49.45 19.29
CA SER A 28 -37.80 48.00 19.13
C SER A 28 -36.41 47.36 19.11
N ALA A 29 -36.03 46.69 20.19
CA ALA A 29 -34.83 45.88 20.25
C ALA A 29 -34.91 44.82 19.13
N SER A 30 -34.06 44.96 18.11
CA SER A 30 -33.81 43.89 17.16
C SER A 30 -33.43 42.65 17.97
N LYS A 31 -34.10 41.51 17.71
CA LYS A 31 -33.70 40.24 18.32
C LYS A 31 -32.18 40.12 18.14
N PRO A 32 -31.38 40.08 19.22
CA PRO A 32 -29.94 40.10 19.07
C PRO A 32 -29.59 38.86 18.27
N PHE A 33 -28.83 39.06 17.19
CA PHE A 33 -28.26 37.97 16.41
C PHE A 33 -27.50 37.07 17.39
N ARG A 34 -28.12 35.95 17.80
CA ARG A 34 -27.61 35.11 18.88
C ARG A 34 -26.33 34.48 18.36
N SER A 35 -25.20 35.04 18.78
CA SER A 35 -23.89 34.65 18.28
C SER A 35 -23.66 33.17 18.53
N THR A 36 -23.72 32.36 17.47
CA THR A 36 -23.42 30.92 17.52
C THR A 36 -21.93 30.65 17.75
N LYS A 37 -21.10 31.70 17.81
CA LYS A 37 -19.65 31.63 17.98
C LYS A 37 -19.25 30.93 19.28
N GLY A 38 -19.95 31.19 20.39
CA GLY A 38 -19.67 30.56 21.69
C GLY A 38 -19.97 29.06 21.69
N ALA A 39 -21.16 28.67 21.23
CA ALA A 39 -21.55 27.27 21.11
C ALA A 39 -20.68 26.49 20.12
N SER A 40 -20.30 27.12 18.99
CA SER A 40 -19.40 26.53 18.00
C SER A 40 -17.96 26.37 18.54
N LYS A 41 -17.48 27.31 19.36
CA LYS A 41 -16.20 27.17 20.06
C LYS A 41 -16.24 26.03 21.08
N ALA A 42 -17.23 26.00 21.96
CA ALA A 42 -17.39 24.92 22.95
C ALA A 42 -17.44 23.53 22.30
N ARG A 43 -18.14 23.39 21.17
CA ARG A 43 -18.17 22.14 20.39
C ARG A 43 -16.81 21.75 19.84
N ARG A 44 -16.05 22.69 19.27
CA ARG A 44 -14.69 22.44 18.76
C ARG A 44 -13.74 22.06 19.89
N ASP A 45 -13.86 22.73 21.04
CA ASP A 45 -13.05 22.45 22.21
C ASP A 45 -13.35 21.04 22.75
N GLN A 46 -14.62 20.61 22.79
CA GLN A 46 -14.99 19.23 23.13
C GLN A 46 -14.39 18.22 22.14
N ILE A 47 -14.53 18.44 20.83
CA ILE A 47 -13.96 17.54 19.81
C ILE A 47 -12.44 17.40 19.99
N ASN A 48 -11.75 18.51 20.24
CA ASN A 48 -10.30 18.50 20.47
C ASN A 48 -9.93 17.74 21.75
N ALA A 49 -10.72 17.86 22.81
CA ALA A 49 -10.52 17.11 24.05
C ALA A 49 -10.69 15.59 23.83
N GLU A 50 -11.72 15.18 23.10
CA GLU A 50 -11.92 13.76 22.75
C GLU A 50 -10.79 13.22 21.86
N LEU A 51 -10.32 14.01 20.88
CA LEU A 51 -9.18 13.63 20.03
C LEU A 51 -7.89 13.47 20.83
N GLN A 52 -7.66 14.32 21.84
CA GLN A 52 -6.55 14.19 22.79
C GLN A 52 -6.67 12.93 23.64
N ALA A 53 -7.87 12.61 24.12
CA ALA A 53 -8.14 11.37 24.87
C ALA A 53 -7.89 10.13 24.00
N LEU A 54 -8.37 10.10 22.76
CA LEU A 54 -8.11 9.01 21.83
C LEU A 54 -6.60 8.83 21.54
N ARG A 55 -5.87 9.94 21.39
CA ARG A 55 -4.42 9.92 21.18
C ARG A 55 -3.67 9.32 22.36
N SER A 56 -4.09 9.62 23.60
CA SER A 56 -3.41 9.11 24.79
C SER A 56 -3.51 7.59 24.92
N LEU A 57 -4.57 6.98 24.37
CA LEU A 57 -4.82 5.53 24.36
C LEU A 57 -4.04 4.75 23.30
N LEU A 58 -3.42 5.41 22.31
CA LEU A 58 -2.60 4.72 21.32
C LEU A 58 -1.34 4.14 22.00
N PRO A 59 -0.95 2.87 21.78
CA PRO A 59 0.25 2.31 22.40
C PRO A 59 1.46 2.63 21.54
N MET A 60 2.02 3.78 21.86
CA MET A 60 3.25 4.35 21.31
C MET A 60 3.78 5.33 22.36
N SER A 61 5.02 5.78 22.20
CA SER A 61 5.66 6.68 23.17
C SER A 61 4.97 8.05 23.23
N CYS A 62 5.06 8.75 24.37
CA CYS A 62 4.51 10.11 24.50
C CYS A 62 5.07 11.07 23.43
N ARG A 63 6.36 10.93 23.11
CA ARG A 63 7.04 11.73 22.08
C ARG A 63 6.46 11.52 20.69
N GLU A 64 6.04 10.29 20.34
CA GLU A 64 5.38 10.03 19.05
C GLU A 64 3.97 10.62 19.02
N LYS A 65 3.22 10.46 20.12
CA LYS A 65 1.87 11.03 20.27
C LYS A 65 1.85 12.54 20.03
N GLU A 66 2.78 13.27 20.64
CA GLU A 66 2.87 14.74 20.52
C GLU A 66 3.05 15.22 19.08
N ARG A 67 3.68 14.41 18.22
CA ARG A 67 3.96 14.75 16.81
C ARG A 67 2.80 14.41 15.87
N LEU A 68 1.77 13.71 16.35
CA LEU A 68 0.63 13.33 15.52
C LEU A 68 -0.30 14.51 15.24
N SER A 69 -0.67 14.69 13.98
CA SER A 69 -1.83 15.50 13.62
C SER A 69 -3.13 14.83 14.09
N TYR A 70 -4.22 15.60 14.15
CA TYR A 70 -5.55 15.02 14.43
C TYR A 70 -5.96 14.00 13.36
N LEU A 71 -5.59 14.22 12.09
CA LEU A 71 -5.86 13.29 11.00
C LEU A 71 -5.13 11.95 11.21
N ASN A 72 -3.83 11.99 11.55
CA ASN A 72 -3.05 10.78 11.80
C ASN A 72 -3.55 10.05 13.06
N THR A 73 -3.96 10.80 14.08
CA THR A 73 -4.59 10.23 15.29
C THR A 73 -5.83 9.42 14.91
N MET A 74 -6.74 10.02 14.12
CA MET A 74 -7.95 9.33 13.67
C MET A 74 -7.65 8.14 12.76
N ALA A 75 -6.68 8.25 11.85
CA ALA A 75 -6.30 7.16 10.96
C ALA A 75 -5.76 5.95 11.75
N LEU A 76 -4.91 6.18 12.74
CA LEU A 76 -4.39 5.14 13.62
C LEU A 76 -5.49 4.51 14.47
N VAL A 77 -6.40 5.31 15.04
CA VAL A 77 -7.56 4.80 15.78
C VAL A 77 -8.44 3.92 14.88
N CYS A 78 -8.74 4.36 13.66
CA CYS A 78 -9.48 3.56 12.68
C CYS A 78 -8.75 2.24 12.34
N LEU A 79 -7.43 2.27 12.14
CA LEU A 79 -6.63 1.07 11.90
C LEU A 79 -6.73 0.10 13.09
N ARG A 80 -6.62 0.60 14.33
CA ARG A 80 -6.75 -0.21 15.54
C ARG A 80 -8.13 -0.85 15.67
N LEU A 81 -9.19 -0.10 15.41
CA LEU A 81 -10.55 -0.63 15.44
C LEU A 81 -10.77 -1.70 14.37
N ARG A 82 -10.19 -1.55 13.17
CA ARG A 82 -10.22 -2.60 12.13
C ARG A 82 -9.49 -3.85 12.59
N ALA A 83 -8.27 -3.72 13.11
CA ALA A 83 -7.50 -4.85 13.65
C ALA A 83 -8.26 -5.55 14.78
N ALA A 84 -8.81 -4.79 15.73
CA ALA A 84 -9.59 -5.34 16.85
C ALA A 84 -10.81 -6.13 16.39
N ARG A 85 -11.50 -5.70 15.31
CA ARG A 85 -12.64 -6.45 14.74
C ARG A 85 -12.22 -7.74 14.03
N LEU A 86 -11.04 -7.77 13.41
CA LEU A 86 -10.52 -8.96 12.74
C LEU A 86 -9.96 -9.99 13.72
N PHE A 87 -9.31 -9.53 14.79
CA PHE A 87 -8.60 -10.36 15.75
C PHE A 87 -9.30 -10.44 17.12
N ALA A 88 -10.58 -10.06 17.21
CA ALA A 88 -11.36 -10.17 18.42
C ALA A 88 -11.34 -11.62 18.90
N THR A 89 -10.61 -11.85 19.99
CA THR A 89 -10.50 -13.14 20.65
C THR A 89 -11.38 -13.08 21.89
N ASP A 90 -12.40 -13.94 21.98
CA ASP A 90 -13.15 -14.17 23.23
C ASP A 90 -12.29 -14.87 24.29
N SER A 91 -11.10 -15.37 23.90
CA SER A 91 -10.12 -15.97 24.81
C SER A 91 -9.03 -14.96 25.17
N ALA A 92 -8.64 -14.97 26.45
CA ALA A 92 -7.48 -14.24 26.97
C ALA A 92 -6.28 -14.27 26.00
N PRO A 93 -5.49 -13.18 25.90
CA PRO A 93 -4.28 -13.18 25.08
C PRO A 93 -3.44 -14.40 25.48
N PRO A 94 -2.88 -15.15 24.51
CA PRO A 94 -2.03 -16.29 24.84
C PRO A 94 -0.96 -15.80 25.82
N ALA A 95 -0.94 -16.38 27.02
CA ALA A 95 0.05 -16.11 28.04
C ALA A 95 1.41 -16.61 27.52
N GLY A 96 2.08 -15.74 26.78
CA GLY A 96 3.45 -15.88 26.33
C GLY A 96 4.15 -14.54 26.53
N PRO A 97 5.47 -14.55 26.77
CA PRO A 97 6.21 -13.33 27.08
C PRO A 97 6.15 -12.35 25.91
N ALA A 98 6.65 -11.14 26.14
CA ALA A 98 6.80 -10.01 25.21
C ALA A 98 7.64 -10.30 23.94
N LEU A 99 7.44 -11.45 23.31
CA LEU A 99 8.02 -11.92 22.05
C LEU A 99 7.63 -11.07 20.85
N GLY A 100 6.71 -10.10 20.99
CA GLY A 100 6.23 -9.29 19.87
C GLY A 100 7.35 -8.53 19.15
N THR A 101 8.14 -7.75 19.88
CA THR A 101 9.22 -6.94 19.28
C THR A 101 10.40 -7.78 18.83
N ASP A 102 10.80 -8.77 19.63
CA ASP A 102 11.93 -9.64 19.32
C ASP A 102 11.62 -10.51 18.10
N LEU A 103 10.40 -11.08 18.01
CA LEU A 103 9.96 -11.82 16.82
C LEU A 103 9.94 -10.93 15.57
N LEU A 104 9.44 -9.69 15.68
CA LEU A 104 9.42 -8.77 14.54
C LEU A 104 10.82 -8.44 14.04
N SER A 105 11.81 -8.30 14.92
CA SER A 105 13.21 -8.08 14.53
C SER A 105 13.85 -9.29 13.83
N MET A 106 13.36 -10.49 14.11
CA MET A 106 13.83 -11.75 13.50
C MET A 106 13.14 -12.08 12.16
N LEU A 107 12.04 -11.39 11.84
CA LEU A 107 11.37 -11.59 10.55
C LEU A 107 12.23 -11.00 9.43
N PRO A 108 12.31 -11.69 8.27
CA PRO A 108 13.05 -11.18 7.11
C PRO A 108 12.37 -9.97 6.45
N GLY A 109 11.27 -9.45 7.02
CA GLY A 109 10.41 -8.42 6.46
C GLY A 109 9.35 -7.99 7.45
N PHE A 110 8.26 -7.38 6.97
CA PHE A 110 7.16 -6.90 7.80
C PHE A 110 5.85 -7.65 7.50
N LEU A 111 4.94 -7.69 8.47
CA LEU A 111 3.61 -8.28 8.33
C LEU A 111 2.62 -7.23 7.81
N LEU A 112 1.74 -7.66 6.92
CA LEU A 112 0.69 -6.85 6.32
C LEU A 112 -0.64 -7.60 6.39
N VAL A 113 -1.69 -6.93 6.85
CA VAL A 113 -3.06 -7.47 6.87
C VAL A 113 -4.00 -6.50 6.19
N LEU A 114 -4.74 -7.00 5.21
CA LEU A 114 -5.71 -6.24 4.42
C LEU A 114 -7.11 -6.83 4.57
N LEU A 115 -8.10 -5.96 4.50
CA LEU A 115 -9.50 -6.35 4.28
C LEU A 115 -9.69 -6.82 2.82
N ALA A 116 -10.78 -7.50 2.53
CA ALA A 116 -11.17 -7.93 1.17
C ALA A 116 -11.14 -6.79 0.13
N ASN A 117 -11.47 -5.56 0.51
CA ASN A 117 -11.40 -4.40 -0.38
C ASN A 117 -9.99 -3.79 -0.53
N GLY A 118 -8.94 -4.46 -0.05
CA GLY A 118 -7.55 -3.99 -0.10
C GLY A 118 -7.21 -2.91 0.93
N LYS A 119 -8.14 -2.54 1.83
CA LYS A 119 -7.86 -1.59 2.90
C LYS A 119 -6.94 -2.17 3.96
N LEU A 120 -6.03 -1.34 4.45
CA LEU A 120 -5.12 -1.70 5.51
C LEU A 120 -5.88 -1.92 6.82
N ALA A 121 -5.66 -3.09 7.43
CA ALA A 121 -6.17 -3.44 8.74
C ALA A 121 -5.06 -3.57 9.79
N TYR A 122 -3.87 -4.03 9.39
CA TYR A 122 -2.69 -4.06 10.25
C TYR A 122 -1.41 -4.01 9.42
N VAL A 123 -0.37 -3.39 10.00
CA VAL A 123 1.01 -3.44 9.51
C VAL A 123 1.91 -3.49 10.73
N SER A 124 2.95 -4.32 10.71
CA SER A 124 3.90 -4.41 11.83
C SER A 124 4.82 -3.18 11.89
N GLU A 125 5.33 -2.88 13.09
CA GLU A 125 6.10 -1.65 13.36
C GLU A 125 7.47 -1.62 12.65
N ASN A 126 8.06 -2.79 12.40
CA ASN A 126 9.30 -2.96 11.65
C ASN A 126 9.17 -2.60 10.14
N VAL A 127 7.98 -2.23 9.66
CA VAL A 127 7.81 -1.64 8.31
C VAL A 127 8.66 -0.37 8.12
N SER A 128 8.92 0.35 9.21
CA SER A 128 9.78 1.54 9.20
C SER A 128 11.25 1.22 8.89
N GLU A 129 11.73 0.03 9.24
CA GLU A 129 13.09 -0.44 8.89
C GLU A 129 13.17 -0.82 7.40
N VAL A 130 12.07 -1.34 6.86
CA VAL A 130 12.01 -1.82 5.48
C VAL A 130 11.75 -0.68 4.48
N LEU A 131 10.78 0.19 4.76
CA LEU A 131 10.33 1.26 3.84
C LEU A 131 10.76 2.66 4.30
N GLY A 132 11.26 2.82 5.52
CA GLY A 132 11.57 4.12 6.11
C GLY A 132 10.35 4.94 6.51
N LEU A 133 9.14 4.37 6.45
CA LEU A 133 7.87 5.03 6.75
C LEU A 133 7.28 4.45 8.03
N SER A 134 6.84 5.32 8.94
CA SER A 134 6.03 4.91 10.08
C SER A 134 4.61 4.51 9.65
N THR A 135 3.89 3.75 10.47
CA THR A 135 2.48 3.41 10.23
C THR A 135 1.62 4.65 10.03
N ALA A 136 1.88 5.74 10.79
CA ALA A 136 1.15 6.99 10.65
C ALA A 136 1.39 7.66 9.29
N GLU A 137 2.63 7.65 8.80
CA GLU A 137 2.96 8.20 7.48
C GLU A 137 2.39 7.35 6.35
N LEU A 138 2.42 6.02 6.47
CA LEU A 138 1.77 5.12 5.51
C LEU A 138 0.29 5.46 5.36
N LEU A 139 -0.42 5.61 6.48
CA LEU A 139 -1.85 5.96 6.49
C LEU A 139 -2.14 7.38 5.99
N SER A 140 -1.14 8.28 6.00
CA SER A 140 -1.30 9.64 5.46
C SER A 140 -1.35 9.66 3.93
N HIS A 141 -0.80 8.62 3.27
CA HIS A 141 -0.84 8.47 1.82
C HIS A 141 -2.14 7.86 1.33
N GLY A 142 -2.80 7.07 2.17
CA GLY A 142 -4.08 6.43 1.88
C GLY A 142 -4.34 5.26 2.82
N ASP A 143 -5.57 4.72 2.78
CA ASP A 143 -5.97 3.62 3.66
C ASP A 143 -5.98 2.25 2.95
N THR A 144 -5.44 2.18 1.73
CA THR A 144 -5.35 0.94 0.93
C THR A 144 -3.90 0.53 0.65
N VAL A 145 -3.69 -0.77 0.38
CA VAL A 145 -2.37 -1.26 -0.07
C VAL A 145 -1.94 -0.60 -1.38
N PHE A 146 -2.88 -0.24 -2.26
CA PHE A 146 -2.58 0.31 -3.59
C PHE A 146 -1.91 1.68 -3.52
N ASP A 147 -2.17 2.44 -2.45
CA ASP A 147 -1.52 3.73 -2.17
C ASP A 147 -0.03 3.55 -1.82
N MET A 148 0.34 2.37 -1.31
CA MET A 148 1.73 1.99 -1.04
C MET A 148 2.47 1.56 -2.31
N LEU A 149 1.75 1.11 -3.35
CA LEU A 149 2.33 0.60 -4.59
C LEU A 149 2.61 1.71 -5.60
N GLU A 150 3.71 1.59 -6.34
CA GLU A 150 4.09 2.47 -7.43
C GLU A 150 3.88 1.82 -8.82
N GLY A 151 3.53 2.64 -9.82
CA GLY A 151 3.45 2.23 -11.22
C GLY A 151 2.19 1.43 -11.58
N THR A 152 2.28 0.64 -12.64
CA THR A 152 1.20 -0.20 -13.20
C THR A 152 0.91 -1.45 -12.36
N ALA A 153 1.63 -1.67 -11.26
CA ALA A 153 1.43 -2.84 -10.40
C ALA A 153 0.06 -2.84 -9.69
N ARG A 154 -0.61 -1.69 -9.58
CA ARG A 154 -1.89 -1.55 -8.87
C ARG A 154 -2.98 -2.44 -9.44
N GLU A 155 -3.19 -2.38 -10.75
CA GLU A 155 -4.23 -3.12 -11.45
C GLU A 155 -4.00 -4.64 -11.35
N VAL A 156 -2.77 -5.07 -11.61
CA VAL A 156 -2.37 -6.48 -11.53
C VAL A 156 -2.52 -7.03 -10.11
N VAL A 157 -2.09 -6.28 -9.09
CA VAL A 157 -2.23 -6.71 -7.70
C VAL A 157 -3.70 -6.73 -7.27
N GLN A 158 -4.50 -5.76 -7.72
CA GLN A 158 -5.93 -5.74 -7.44
C GLN A 158 -6.64 -6.97 -8.00
N GLU A 159 -6.37 -7.32 -9.27
CA GLU A 159 -6.93 -8.52 -9.90
C GLU A 159 -6.50 -9.79 -9.15
N LYS A 160 -5.21 -9.94 -8.84
CA LYS A 160 -4.70 -11.08 -8.05
C LYS A 160 -5.39 -11.21 -6.69
N LEU A 161 -5.58 -10.10 -5.98
CA LEU A 161 -6.26 -10.10 -4.68
C LEU A 161 -7.75 -10.41 -4.79
N LEU A 162 -8.42 -10.02 -5.88
CA LEU A 162 -9.83 -10.37 -6.13
C LEU A 162 -9.99 -11.86 -6.44
N LEU A 163 -9.17 -12.41 -7.35
CA LEU A 163 -9.21 -13.83 -7.69
C LEU A 163 -8.93 -14.72 -6.46
N ALA A 164 -8.02 -14.30 -5.59
CA ALA A 164 -7.69 -15.04 -4.38
C ALA A 164 -8.77 -14.99 -3.29
N GLN A 165 -9.73 -14.06 -3.37
CA GLN A 165 -10.88 -14.05 -2.45
C GLN A 165 -11.86 -15.17 -2.76
N GLU A 166 -12.03 -15.50 -4.04
CA GLU A 166 -12.88 -16.59 -4.50
C GLU A 166 -12.31 -17.97 -4.13
N GLN A 167 -11.01 -18.05 -3.81
CA GLN A 167 -10.31 -19.28 -3.43
C GLN A 167 -9.63 -19.14 -2.06
N PRO A 168 -10.39 -19.14 -0.95
CA PRO A 168 -9.82 -18.96 0.37
C PRO A 168 -8.78 -20.06 0.69
N GLY A 169 -7.63 -19.63 1.20
CA GLY A 169 -6.48 -20.52 1.46
C GLY A 169 -5.47 -20.61 0.32
N ALA A 170 -5.81 -20.17 -0.90
CA ALA A 170 -4.84 -20.08 -2.00
C ALA A 170 -3.72 -19.09 -1.65
N GLU A 171 -2.49 -19.50 -1.94
CA GLU A 171 -1.31 -18.68 -1.73
C GLU A 171 -1.18 -17.65 -2.85
N VAL A 172 -1.04 -16.39 -2.46
CA VAL A 172 -0.83 -15.25 -3.36
C VAL A 172 0.61 -14.79 -3.20
N THR A 173 1.34 -14.80 -4.32
CA THR A 173 2.70 -14.27 -4.39
C THR A 173 2.85 -13.25 -5.49
N PHE A 174 3.49 -12.13 -5.18
CA PHE A 174 3.90 -11.14 -6.18
C PHE A 174 5.05 -10.30 -5.64
N VAL A 175 5.81 -9.66 -6.53
CA VAL A 175 6.75 -8.60 -6.16
C VAL A 175 6.20 -7.28 -6.66
N SER A 176 6.21 -6.26 -5.80
CA SER A 176 5.84 -4.91 -6.20
C SER A 176 6.81 -3.88 -5.64
N LYS A 177 6.96 -2.77 -6.36
CA LYS A 177 7.70 -1.61 -5.89
C LYS A 177 6.82 -0.83 -4.92
N MET A 178 7.26 -0.76 -3.67
CA MET A 178 6.57 -0.05 -2.59
C MET A 178 7.25 1.29 -2.33
N ARG A 179 6.42 2.30 -2.08
CA ARG A 179 6.86 3.66 -1.77
C ARG A 179 7.67 3.67 -0.47
N THR A 180 8.79 4.38 -0.50
CA THR A 180 9.65 4.57 0.67
C THR A 180 9.60 6.03 1.16
N SER A 181 10.14 6.31 2.34
CA SER A 181 10.23 7.70 2.81
C SER A 181 11.27 8.49 2.03
N LYS A 182 11.17 9.83 2.07
CA LYS A 182 12.15 10.70 1.41
C LYS A 182 13.56 10.45 1.94
N ALA A 183 13.71 10.30 3.26
CA ALA A 183 14.99 9.99 3.89
C ALA A 183 15.53 8.64 3.45
N PHE A 184 14.67 7.63 3.32
CA PHE A 184 15.06 6.32 2.80
C PHE A 184 15.54 6.40 1.35
N ARG A 185 14.80 7.10 0.48
CA ARG A 185 15.18 7.29 -0.93
C ARG A 185 16.55 7.96 -1.09
N LEU A 186 16.85 8.94 -0.24
CA LEU A 186 18.14 9.63 -0.25
C LEU A 186 19.30 8.71 0.13
N ARG A 187 19.07 7.73 0.99
CA ARG A 187 20.11 6.79 1.45
C ARG A 187 20.25 5.53 0.59
N HIS A 188 19.13 5.05 0.02
CA HIS A 188 19.07 3.71 -0.58
C HIS A 188 18.62 3.71 -2.05
N GLY A 189 18.38 4.88 -2.65
CA GLY A 189 18.19 4.96 -4.09
C GLY A 189 16.78 4.65 -4.57
N GLY A 190 15.79 5.32 -3.99
CA GLY A 190 14.40 5.26 -4.47
C GLY A 190 13.49 4.30 -3.70
N ASN A 191 12.37 3.93 -4.35
CA ASN A 191 11.35 3.05 -3.78
C ASN A 191 11.82 1.59 -3.80
N ARG A 192 11.33 0.77 -2.85
CA ARG A 192 11.88 -0.56 -2.57
C ARG A 192 11.03 -1.65 -3.22
N ALA A 193 11.68 -2.60 -3.89
CA ALA A 193 10.99 -3.82 -4.32
C ALA A 193 10.71 -4.70 -3.09
N VAL A 194 9.47 -5.19 -2.97
CA VAL A 194 9.02 -6.01 -1.85
C VAL A 194 8.28 -7.22 -2.39
N ALA A 195 8.73 -8.41 -2.00
CA ALA A 195 8.05 -9.67 -2.24
C ALA A 195 6.93 -9.82 -1.22
N VAL A 196 5.70 -9.98 -1.70
CA VAL A 196 4.52 -10.19 -0.89
C VAL A 196 4.10 -11.64 -1.06
N ARG A 197 4.02 -12.36 0.06
CA ARG A 197 3.54 -13.73 0.12
C ARG A 197 2.47 -13.83 1.19
N GLY A 198 1.25 -14.18 0.80
CA GLY A 198 0.12 -14.21 1.72
C GLY A 198 -1.04 -15.05 1.23
N ARG A 199 -2.13 -15.04 1.99
CA ARG A 199 -3.38 -15.73 1.65
C ARG A 199 -4.56 -15.08 2.34
N PHE A 200 -5.75 -15.29 1.80
CA PHE A 200 -6.99 -14.94 2.50
C PHE A 200 -7.27 -15.96 3.60
N VAL A 201 -7.50 -15.45 4.82
CA VAL A 201 -7.80 -16.22 6.02
C VAL A 201 -9.12 -15.72 6.59
N ALA A 202 -10.01 -16.65 6.94
CA ALA A 202 -11.21 -16.32 7.70
C ALA A 202 -10.80 -15.85 9.12
N PRO A 203 -11.16 -14.64 9.55
CA PRO A 203 -10.81 -14.16 10.89
C PRO A 203 -11.48 -15.02 11.96
N ARG A 204 -10.79 -15.24 13.09
CA ARG A 204 -11.31 -15.98 14.26
C ARG A 204 -12.26 -15.12 15.12
N ALA A 205 -13.25 -14.46 14.51
CA ALA A 205 -14.26 -13.70 15.23
C ALA A 205 -15.44 -14.61 15.66
N PRO A 206 -16.13 -14.34 16.79
CA PRO A 206 -17.20 -15.19 17.27
C PRO A 206 -18.45 -15.11 16.37
N ALA A 207 -18.93 -16.28 15.97
CA ALA A 207 -20.27 -16.77 15.55
C ALA A 207 -21.34 -15.86 14.88
N CYS A 208 -21.18 -14.55 14.74
CA CYS A 208 -22.17 -13.68 14.10
C CYS A 208 -21.74 -13.35 12.67
N ALA A 209 -22.41 -14.01 11.71
CA ALA A 209 -22.46 -13.75 10.26
C ALA A 209 -21.16 -13.30 9.55
N ALA A 210 -20.61 -14.21 8.73
CA ALA A 210 -19.67 -13.93 7.63
C ALA A 210 -18.62 -12.83 7.93
N ALA A 211 -17.73 -13.08 8.90
CA ALA A 211 -16.58 -12.21 9.09
C ALA A 211 -15.78 -12.16 7.76
N PRO A 212 -15.59 -10.98 7.16
CA PRO A 212 -14.97 -10.87 5.85
C PRO A 212 -13.54 -11.41 5.91
N ALA A 213 -13.18 -12.27 4.95
CA ALA A 213 -11.83 -12.80 4.85
C ALA A 213 -10.81 -11.66 4.82
N ALA A 214 -9.71 -11.84 5.55
CA ALA A 214 -8.60 -10.90 5.58
C ALA A 214 -7.40 -11.51 4.85
N PHE A 215 -6.75 -10.72 4.02
CA PHE A 215 -5.49 -11.10 3.40
C PHE A 215 -4.35 -10.90 4.40
N MET A 216 -3.67 -11.96 4.81
CA MET A 216 -2.49 -11.89 5.67
C MET A 216 -1.25 -12.22 4.86
N ALA A 217 -0.23 -11.36 4.92
CA ALA A 217 0.99 -11.52 4.14
C ALA A 217 2.25 -11.17 4.92
N LEU A 218 3.34 -11.85 4.55
CA LEU A 218 4.71 -11.46 4.85
C LEU A 218 5.27 -10.68 3.64
N CYS A 219 5.78 -9.49 3.93
CA CYS A 219 6.35 -8.56 2.97
C CYS A 219 7.87 -8.49 3.17
N THR A 220 8.62 -9.18 2.33
CA THR A 220 10.08 -9.30 2.41
C THR A 220 10.73 -8.32 1.43
N PRO A 221 11.61 -7.39 1.88
CA PRO A 221 12.39 -6.57 0.97
C PRO A 221 13.21 -7.44 0.04
N VAL A 222 13.14 -7.09 -1.23
CA VAL A 222 13.98 -7.65 -2.27
C VAL A 222 15.30 -6.88 -2.28
N ALA A 223 16.44 -7.58 -2.33
CA ALA A 223 17.76 -6.97 -2.37
C ALA A 223 17.85 -5.98 -3.56
N GLN A 224 18.04 -4.69 -3.26
CA GLN A 224 18.26 -3.67 -4.28
C GLN A 224 19.76 -3.47 -4.48
N PRO A 225 20.23 -3.21 -5.71
CA PRO A 225 21.58 -2.74 -5.93
C PRO A 225 21.78 -1.40 -5.22
N ALA A 226 22.87 -1.28 -4.47
CA ALA A 226 23.31 0.01 -3.98
C ALA A 226 23.45 0.96 -5.18
N GLN A 227 22.79 2.13 -5.13
CA GLN A 227 23.02 3.19 -6.11
C GLN A 227 24.37 3.84 -5.80
N GLY A 228 25.42 3.14 -6.22
CA GLY A 228 26.81 3.51 -6.11
C GLY A 228 27.58 2.42 -6.82
N ALA A 229 28.16 2.75 -7.97
CA ALA A 229 29.07 1.85 -8.67
C ALA A 229 30.10 1.27 -7.69
N ASP A 230 30.47 0.01 -7.90
CA ASP A 230 31.62 -0.71 -7.29
C ASP A 230 31.40 -1.57 -6.03
N THR A 231 30.17 -1.90 -5.62
CA THR A 231 29.98 -2.86 -4.48
C THR A 231 29.00 -4.02 -4.70
N ALA A 232 28.38 -4.15 -5.88
CA ALA A 232 27.73 -5.42 -6.22
C ALA A 232 28.83 -6.41 -6.62
N SER A 233 28.92 -7.56 -5.94
CA SER A 233 29.79 -8.63 -6.42
C SER A 233 29.39 -8.96 -7.86
N PRO A 234 30.34 -9.07 -8.80
CA PRO A 234 30.04 -9.48 -10.17
C PRO A 234 29.33 -10.84 -10.24
N ASP A 235 29.40 -11.62 -9.16
CA ASP A 235 28.79 -12.95 -9.00
C ASP A 235 27.26 -12.93 -8.80
N ASP A 236 26.64 -11.79 -8.50
CA ASP A 236 25.18 -11.69 -8.32
C ASP A 236 24.40 -11.42 -9.63
N LEU A 237 25.14 -11.11 -10.70
CA LEU A 237 24.59 -10.57 -11.93
C LEU A 237 24.97 -11.45 -13.13
N PHE A 238 24.06 -11.54 -14.08
CA PHE A 238 24.38 -12.04 -15.41
C PHE A 238 23.81 -11.12 -16.49
N HIS A 239 24.52 -11.06 -17.60
CA HIS A 239 24.14 -10.25 -18.75
C HIS A 239 23.71 -11.17 -19.88
N SER A 240 22.69 -10.75 -20.62
CA SER A 240 22.24 -11.45 -21.82
C SER A 240 21.92 -10.45 -22.91
N ARG A 241 22.19 -10.83 -24.15
CA ARG A 241 21.82 -10.09 -25.36
C ARG A 241 20.79 -10.91 -26.10
N HIS A 242 19.80 -10.22 -26.66
CA HIS A 242 18.66 -10.83 -27.32
C HIS A 242 18.37 -10.15 -28.65
N GLY A 243 17.76 -10.87 -29.58
CA GLY A 243 17.07 -10.27 -30.73
C GLY A 243 15.82 -9.48 -30.31
N LEU A 244 15.19 -8.78 -31.26
CA LEU A 244 13.91 -8.08 -31.01
C LEU A 244 12.73 -9.02 -30.76
N ASP A 245 12.88 -10.31 -31.03
CA ASP A 245 11.95 -11.39 -30.68
C ASP A 245 12.24 -11.99 -29.30
N MET A 246 13.20 -11.43 -28.56
CA MET A 246 13.72 -11.92 -27.30
C MET A 246 14.32 -13.34 -27.37
N ALA A 247 14.83 -13.76 -28.54
CA ALA A 247 15.69 -14.94 -28.62
C ALA A 247 17.10 -14.62 -28.11
N PHE A 248 17.70 -15.47 -27.28
CA PHE A 248 19.05 -15.25 -26.75
C PHE A 248 20.08 -15.28 -27.89
N ALA A 249 20.82 -14.19 -28.05
CA ALA A 249 21.95 -14.08 -28.96
C ALA A 249 23.29 -14.32 -28.24
N ASP A 250 23.38 -13.89 -26.97
CA ASP A 250 24.55 -14.13 -26.12
C ASP A 250 24.16 -14.07 -24.64
N VAL A 251 24.98 -14.68 -23.77
CA VAL A 251 24.81 -14.65 -22.31
C VAL A 251 26.15 -14.86 -21.61
N THR A 252 26.36 -14.21 -20.47
CA THR A 252 27.57 -14.40 -19.65
C THR A 252 27.59 -15.79 -19.02
N GLU A 253 28.79 -16.39 -18.88
CA GLU A 253 28.97 -17.71 -18.25
C GLU A 253 28.38 -17.81 -16.84
N SER A 254 28.26 -16.69 -16.12
CA SER A 254 27.67 -16.63 -14.79
C SER A 254 26.21 -17.13 -14.75
N VAL A 255 25.50 -17.18 -15.88
CA VAL A 255 24.13 -17.70 -15.96
C VAL A 255 24.00 -19.13 -15.43
N VAL A 256 25.06 -19.94 -15.52
CA VAL A 256 25.08 -21.31 -14.97
C VAL A 256 24.85 -21.30 -13.46
N TYR A 257 25.47 -20.36 -12.72
CA TYR A 257 25.32 -20.27 -11.27
C TYR A 257 23.93 -19.77 -10.83
N HIS A 258 23.26 -19.01 -11.69
CA HIS A 258 21.92 -18.47 -11.42
C HIS A 258 20.80 -19.41 -11.87
N LEU A 259 20.76 -19.72 -13.17
CA LEU A 259 19.68 -20.48 -13.80
C LEU A 259 20.01 -21.95 -14.01
N GLY A 260 21.28 -22.35 -13.93
CA GLY A 260 21.70 -23.74 -14.13
C GLY A 260 21.70 -24.21 -15.58
N TYR A 261 21.50 -23.31 -16.55
CA TYR A 261 21.68 -23.59 -17.98
C TYR A 261 23.07 -23.16 -18.44
N ARG A 262 23.64 -23.91 -19.38
CA ARG A 262 24.83 -23.49 -20.12
C ARG A 262 24.46 -22.49 -21.21
N ARG A 263 25.45 -21.70 -21.66
CA ARG A 263 25.26 -20.73 -22.75
C ARG A 263 24.65 -21.41 -23.97
N GLU A 264 25.19 -22.55 -24.38
CA GLU A 264 24.80 -23.26 -25.61
C GLU A 264 23.34 -23.73 -25.59
N GLU A 265 22.78 -24.00 -24.40
CA GLU A 265 21.39 -24.40 -24.21
C GLU A 265 20.42 -23.21 -24.32
N LEU A 266 20.92 -22.00 -24.13
CA LEU A 266 20.13 -20.77 -24.16
C LEU A 266 20.14 -20.10 -25.52
N ILE A 267 21.26 -20.13 -26.26
CA ILE A 267 21.36 -19.46 -27.56
C ILE A 267 20.23 -19.93 -28.51
N GLY A 268 19.55 -18.97 -29.14
CA GLY A 268 18.42 -19.20 -30.04
C GLY A 268 17.09 -19.53 -29.36
N ARG A 269 17.09 -19.86 -28.06
CA ARG A 269 15.86 -20.07 -27.30
C ARG A 269 15.19 -18.73 -27.01
N SER A 270 13.86 -18.70 -26.98
CA SER A 270 13.12 -17.50 -26.57
C SER A 270 13.18 -17.31 -25.05
N TRP A 271 13.50 -16.10 -24.59
CA TRP A 271 13.43 -15.68 -23.18
C TRP A 271 12.04 -15.93 -22.57
N TYR A 272 10.96 -15.79 -23.36
CA TYR A 272 9.60 -16.07 -22.90
C TYR A 272 9.39 -17.52 -22.47
N SER A 273 10.16 -18.47 -23.01
CA SER A 273 10.06 -19.89 -22.63
C SER A 273 10.59 -20.18 -21.23
N LEU A 274 11.30 -19.22 -20.62
CA LEU A 274 11.79 -19.30 -19.25
C LEU A 274 10.94 -18.50 -18.27
N LEU A 275 10.04 -17.63 -18.73
CA LEU A 275 9.22 -16.80 -17.86
C LEU A 275 8.14 -17.61 -17.14
N HIS A 276 7.88 -17.24 -15.88
CA HIS A 276 6.69 -17.72 -15.19
C HIS A 276 5.42 -17.22 -15.90
N PRO A 277 4.38 -18.07 -16.07
CA PRO A 277 3.16 -17.69 -16.80
C PRO A 277 2.50 -16.40 -16.32
N GLU A 278 2.44 -16.19 -15.00
CA GLU A 278 1.89 -14.96 -14.41
C GLU A 278 2.69 -13.68 -14.72
N ASP A 279 3.95 -13.81 -15.10
CA ASP A 279 4.84 -12.66 -15.32
C ASP A 279 4.94 -12.28 -16.81
N VAL A 280 4.36 -13.09 -17.71
CA VAL A 280 4.43 -12.93 -19.17
C VAL A 280 3.83 -11.60 -19.62
N GLN A 281 2.69 -11.18 -19.07
CA GLN A 281 2.04 -9.93 -19.47
C GLN A 281 2.90 -8.70 -19.11
N LEU A 282 3.46 -8.70 -17.90
CA LEU A 282 4.34 -7.64 -17.41
C LEU A 282 5.63 -7.58 -18.24
N ALA A 283 6.25 -8.73 -18.49
CA ALA A 283 7.42 -8.86 -19.35
C ALA A 283 7.14 -8.37 -20.78
N ALA A 284 5.99 -8.74 -21.36
CA ALA A 284 5.61 -8.34 -22.70
C ALA A 284 5.35 -6.82 -22.83
N ALA A 285 4.76 -6.20 -21.81
CA ALA A 285 4.59 -4.74 -21.77
C ALA A 285 5.95 -4.03 -21.76
N GLN A 286 6.89 -4.52 -20.94
CA GLN A 286 8.23 -3.96 -20.85
C GLN A 286 9.04 -4.18 -22.13
N HIS A 287 8.95 -5.37 -22.71
CA HIS A 287 9.56 -5.69 -23.99
C HIS A 287 9.05 -4.75 -25.09
N ARG A 288 7.73 -4.56 -25.21
CA ARG A 288 7.13 -3.64 -26.19
C ARG A 288 7.64 -2.21 -26.02
N ALA A 289 7.72 -1.71 -24.79
CA ALA A 289 8.19 -0.36 -24.51
C ALA A 289 9.67 -0.14 -24.90
N VAL A 290 10.52 -1.14 -24.69
CA VAL A 290 11.94 -1.09 -25.09
C VAL A 290 12.08 -1.26 -26.60
N ALA A 291 11.31 -2.16 -27.21
CA ALA A 291 11.33 -2.44 -28.65
C ALA A 291 10.81 -1.26 -29.50
N SER A 292 9.87 -0.45 -29.00
CA SER A 292 9.40 0.75 -29.70
C SER A 292 10.37 1.93 -29.64
N GLY A 293 11.48 1.83 -28.90
CA GLY A 293 12.48 2.91 -28.79
C GLY A 293 12.02 4.13 -27.98
N THR A 294 10.81 4.11 -27.44
CA THR A 294 10.25 5.13 -26.53
C THR A 294 10.79 5.03 -25.10
N GLY A 295 11.64 4.03 -24.82
CA GLY A 295 12.02 3.58 -23.49
C GLY A 295 13.37 4.09 -22.95
N ALA A 296 13.84 5.29 -23.31
CA ALA A 296 14.93 5.93 -22.57
C ALA A 296 14.41 6.52 -21.24
N SER A 297 13.87 5.66 -20.38
CA SER A 297 13.70 5.99 -18.96
C SER A 297 14.71 5.18 -18.17
N PRO A 298 15.45 5.77 -17.21
CA PRO A 298 16.35 5.06 -16.31
C PRO A 298 15.64 4.03 -15.38
N ALA A 299 14.34 3.80 -15.59
CA ALA A 299 13.45 2.93 -14.81
C ALA A 299 13.02 1.64 -15.55
N GLY A 300 13.70 1.23 -16.63
CA GLY A 300 13.33 0.07 -17.46
C GLY A 300 13.55 -1.32 -16.83
N ALA A 301 13.52 -1.41 -15.50
CA ALA A 301 13.76 -2.64 -14.78
C ALA A 301 12.48 -3.20 -14.16
N VAL A 302 12.35 -4.52 -14.22
CA VAL A 302 11.18 -5.28 -13.81
C VAL A 302 11.62 -6.46 -12.96
N VAL A 303 10.79 -6.84 -11.99
CA VAL A 303 11.02 -8.07 -11.21
C VAL A 303 10.17 -9.19 -11.79
N LEU A 304 10.82 -10.29 -12.18
CA LEU A 304 10.21 -11.43 -12.86
C LEU A 304 10.75 -12.74 -12.29
N ARG A 305 10.02 -13.84 -12.50
CA ARG A 305 10.50 -15.20 -12.24
C ARG A 305 10.98 -15.85 -13.53
N LEU A 306 12.21 -16.38 -13.51
CA LEU A 306 12.72 -17.27 -14.54
C LEU A 306 12.84 -18.71 -14.03
N LEU A 307 12.51 -19.66 -14.90
CA LEU A 307 12.62 -21.10 -14.66
C LEU A 307 14.08 -21.51 -14.71
N ARG A 308 14.56 -22.18 -13.65
CA ARG A 308 15.88 -22.79 -13.58
C ARG A 308 15.88 -24.18 -14.23
N SER A 309 17.06 -24.71 -14.57
CA SER A 309 17.19 -26.04 -15.18
C SER A 309 16.67 -27.17 -14.26
N ASP A 310 16.72 -26.97 -12.94
CA ASP A 310 16.17 -27.86 -11.91
C ASP A 310 14.64 -27.72 -11.71
N ARG A 311 13.95 -26.97 -12.58
CA ARG A 311 12.49 -26.71 -12.54
C ARG A 311 12.02 -25.86 -11.36
N THR A 312 12.91 -25.16 -10.67
CA THR A 312 12.54 -24.16 -9.66
C THR A 312 12.46 -22.75 -10.24
N TRP A 313 11.76 -21.84 -9.55
CA TRP A 313 11.62 -20.44 -9.98
C TRP A 313 12.62 -19.54 -9.26
N LEU A 314 13.33 -18.70 -10.02
CA LEU A 314 14.24 -17.69 -9.48
C LEU A 314 13.66 -16.28 -9.70
N TRP A 315 13.52 -15.53 -8.61
CA TRP A 315 13.21 -14.10 -8.70
C TRP A 315 14.43 -13.32 -9.18
N LEU A 316 14.24 -12.55 -10.25
CA LEU A 316 15.26 -11.71 -10.85
C LEU A 316 14.76 -10.29 -10.99
N HIS A 317 15.63 -9.33 -10.69
CA HIS A 317 15.45 -7.97 -11.14
C HIS A 317 16.19 -7.79 -12.48
N THR A 318 15.43 -7.63 -13.55
CA THR A 318 15.94 -7.56 -14.92
C THR A 318 15.73 -6.17 -15.49
N ALA A 319 16.81 -5.50 -15.87
CA ALA A 319 16.80 -4.24 -16.60
C ALA A 319 16.96 -4.51 -18.10
N LEU A 320 16.03 -4.01 -18.91
CA LEU A 320 16.05 -4.18 -20.37
C LEU A 320 16.44 -2.85 -21.03
N ARG A 321 17.35 -2.90 -21.99
CA ARG A 321 17.79 -1.73 -22.76
C ARG A 321 17.96 -2.11 -24.24
N ARG A 322 17.50 -1.26 -25.15
CA ARG A 322 17.79 -1.41 -26.57
C ARG A 322 19.21 -0.92 -26.86
N GLU A 323 20.01 -1.72 -27.55
CA GLU A 323 21.38 -1.32 -27.92
C GLU A 323 21.36 -0.29 -29.08
N HIS A 324 22.39 0.57 -29.12
CA HIS A 324 22.60 1.52 -30.20
C HIS A 324 22.95 0.75 -31.49
N GLY A 325 22.03 0.75 -32.46
CA GLY A 325 22.12 -0.10 -33.66
C GLY A 325 20.78 -0.77 -34.01
N GLY A 326 19.82 -0.78 -33.08
CA GLY A 326 18.40 -0.99 -33.36
C GLY A 326 17.93 -2.44 -33.47
N SER A 327 18.82 -3.43 -33.56
CA SER A 327 18.46 -4.84 -33.78
C SER A 327 18.57 -5.75 -32.55
N SER A 328 19.09 -5.26 -31.42
CA SER A 328 19.32 -6.06 -30.22
C SER A 328 18.84 -5.39 -28.93
N ILE A 329 18.49 -6.23 -27.95
CA ILE A 329 18.10 -5.85 -26.60
C ILE A 329 19.09 -6.47 -25.63
N SER A 330 19.72 -5.64 -24.79
CA SER A 330 20.54 -6.10 -23.68
C SER A 330 19.71 -6.17 -22.39
N CYS A 331 19.93 -7.23 -21.64
CA CYS A 331 19.28 -7.48 -20.35
C CYS A 331 20.35 -7.68 -19.27
N THR A 332 20.30 -6.87 -18.23
CA THR A 332 21.08 -7.08 -17.01
C THR A 332 20.16 -7.67 -15.95
N SER A 333 20.42 -8.91 -15.55
CA SER A 333 19.61 -9.63 -14.57
C SER A 333 20.37 -9.84 -13.28
N ARG A 334 19.75 -9.52 -12.16
CA ARG A 334 20.30 -9.76 -10.82
C ARG A 334 19.43 -10.74 -10.05
N SER A 335 20.07 -11.71 -9.42
CA SER A 335 19.39 -12.62 -8.49
C SER A 335 18.90 -11.90 -7.24
N LEU A 336 17.66 -12.16 -6.85
CA LEU A 336 17.03 -11.56 -5.66
C LEU A 336 17.06 -12.49 -4.45
N ARG A 337 18.13 -13.27 -4.31
CA ARG A 337 18.31 -14.21 -3.19
C ARG A 337 18.33 -13.48 -1.84
#